data_AF-A0A1Y4CDI1-F1
#
_entry.id   AF-A0A1Y4CDI1-F1
#
_cell.length_a   1.000
_cell.length_b   1.000
_cell.length_c   1.000
_cell.angle_alpha   90.00
_cell.angle_beta   90.00
_cell.angle_gamma   90.00
#
_symmetry.space_group_name_H-M   'P 1'
#
loop_
_entity.id
_entity.type
_entity.pdbx_description
1 polymer ?
#
loop_
_entity_poly.entity_id
_entity_poly.type
_entity_poly.pdbx_seq_one_letter_code
_entity_poly.pdbx_strand_id
1 'polypeptide(L)'
;MDGRGASLSQSIKGGNDLYPKNQTSVSSGTCDDANGILPACAPLAVPYVPFQQKNPKRYPQQEALATGTLFPGLDLPFRVKQEVKQALGGPLAELQALEFVLLELALYLDTHADDSEAFALYQQYADMERQARASYEAVNGPLTRSAVAQSGDWMEWLKNPWPWEQMEGGSR
;
A
#
# COMPACT_ATOMS: atom_id res chain seq x y z
N MET A 1 13.69 -66.55 -4.44
CA MET A 1 14.33 -66.09 -3.19
C MET A 1 15.62 -65.38 -3.57
N ASP A 2 15.56 -64.28 -4.32
CA ASP A 2 15.10 -62.93 -3.92
C ASP A 2 16.04 -62.24 -2.93
N GLY A 3 16.54 -61.07 -3.33
CA GLY A 3 17.25 -60.12 -2.49
C GLY A 3 18.37 -59.41 -3.25
N ARG A 4 18.07 -58.34 -4.02
CA ARG A 4 18.19 -56.92 -3.62
C ARG A 4 19.67 -56.48 -3.43
N GLY A 5 20.20 -55.44 -4.08
CA GLY A 5 19.57 -54.37 -4.84
C GLY A 5 20.54 -53.70 -5.81
N ALA A 6 19.96 -53.16 -6.88
CA ALA A 6 20.63 -52.39 -7.91
C ALA A 6 20.82 -50.94 -7.45
N SER A 7 22.04 -50.43 -7.61
CA SER A 7 22.35 -49.00 -7.72
C SER A 7 22.49 -48.70 -9.20
N LEU A 8 21.58 -47.91 -9.78
CA LEU A 8 21.75 -47.37 -11.14
C LEU A 8 21.11 -45.98 -11.26
N SER A 9 22.03 -45.03 -11.44
CA SER A 9 21.97 -43.76 -12.15
C SER A 9 20.76 -43.53 -13.05
N GLN A 10 20.10 -42.38 -12.88
CA GLN A 10 19.20 -41.82 -13.89
C GLN A 10 19.87 -40.63 -14.59
N SER A 11 19.91 -40.72 -15.91
CA SER A 11 20.02 -39.59 -16.83
C SER A 11 19.35 -40.03 -18.13
N ILE A 12 18.23 -39.40 -18.55
CA ILE A 12 17.83 -39.17 -19.95
C ILE A 12 16.77 -38.04 -19.98
N LYS A 13 16.98 -37.09 -20.90
CA LYS A 13 16.13 -35.95 -21.31
C LYS A 13 14.87 -36.38 -22.09
N GLY A 14 13.85 -35.52 -22.13
CA GLY A 14 12.96 -35.40 -23.30
C GLY A 14 11.49 -35.17 -22.95
N GLY A 15 10.91 -34.11 -23.54
CA GLY A 15 9.61 -33.54 -23.20
C GLY A 15 8.39 -34.40 -23.50
N ASN A 16 7.29 -34.00 -22.85
CA ASN A 16 5.95 -34.19 -23.39
C ASN A 16 5.05 -33.06 -22.83
N ASP A 17 4.49 -32.25 -23.73
CA ASP A 17 3.40 -31.32 -23.41
C ASP A 17 2.26 -32.08 -22.73
N LEU A 18 1.90 -31.69 -21.50
CA LEU A 18 0.91 -32.41 -20.70
C LEU A 18 -0.09 -31.47 -20.00
N TYR A 19 -0.44 -30.38 -20.69
CA TYR A 19 -1.66 -29.65 -20.36
C TYR A 19 -2.48 -29.41 -21.63
N PRO A 20 -3.78 -29.74 -21.63
CA PRO A 20 -4.62 -29.62 -22.81
C PRO A 20 -4.67 -28.15 -23.23
N LYS A 21 -4.39 -27.89 -24.52
CA LYS A 21 -4.78 -26.65 -25.18
C LYS A 21 -6.31 -26.62 -25.20
N ASN A 22 -6.91 -26.04 -24.17
CA ASN A 22 -8.34 -25.86 -24.14
C ASN A 22 -8.68 -24.62 -24.99
N GLN A 23 -8.87 -24.85 -26.28
CA GLN A 23 -9.84 -24.05 -27.05
C GLN A 23 -11.18 -24.24 -26.37
N THR A 24 -11.51 -23.34 -25.46
CA THR A 24 -12.87 -23.23 -24.93
C THR A 24 -13.58 -22.20 -25.77
N SER A 25 -14.55 -22.73 -26.51
CA SER A 25 -15.63 -22.02 -27.18
C SER A 25 -16.05 -20.77 -26.40
N VAL A 26 -16.09 -19.64 -27.10
CA VAL A 26 -16.67 -18.39 -26.60
C VAL A 26 -18.13 -18.65 -26.25
N SER A 27 -18.39 -18.94 -24.97
CA SER A 27 -19.73 -18.92 -24.42
C SER A 27 -20.20 -17.47 -24.43
N SER A 28 -21.31 -17.22 -25.11
CA SER A 28 -21.95 -15.92 -25.16
C SER A 28 -22.35 -15.48 -23.75
N GLY A 29 -21.50 -14.67 -23.11
CA GLY A 29 -21.79 -14.09 -21.80
C GLY A 29 -20.65 -14.03 -20.78
N THR A 30 -19.46 -14.56 -21.08
CA THR A 30 -18.34 -14.56 -20.11
C THR A 30 -17.18 -13.73 -20.66
N CYS A 31 -16.73 -12.72 -19.91
CA CYS A 31 -15.53 -11.94 -20.26
C CYS A 31 -14.32 -12.46 -19.47
N ASP A 32 -13.11 -12.22 -19.99
CA ASP A 32 -11.87 -12.55 -19.30
C ASP A 32 -11.71 -11.74 -17.99
N ASP A 33 -10.85 -12.15 -17.06
CA ASP A 33 -10.71 -11.51 -15.73
C ASP A 33 -10.32 -10.02 -15.76
N ALA A 34 -9.70 -9.56 -16.85
CA ALA A 34 -9.35 -8.15 -17.07
C ALA A 34 -10.54 -7.31 -17.60
N ASN A 35 -11.67 -7.95 -17.89
CA ASN A 35 -12.86 -7.33 -18.48
C ASN A 35 -14.11 -7.64 -17.65
N GLY A 36 -15.08 -6.73 -17.64
CA GLY A 36 -16.33 -6.90 -16.91
C GLY A 36 -17.56 -6.90 -17.81
N ILE A 37 -18.68 -7.35 -17.26
CA ILE A 37 -19.98 -7.33 -17.94
C ILE A 37 -20.63 -5.95 -17.73
N LEU A 38 -21.13 -5.33 -18.79
CA LEU A 38 -21.92 -4.10 -18.72
C LEU A 38 -23.42 -4.41 -18.54
N PRO A 39 -24.21 -3.53 -17.90
CA PRO A 39 -25.65 -3.73 -17.77
C PRO A 39 -26.32 -3.74 -19.15
N ALA A 40 -27.26 -4.67 -19.36
CA ALA A 40 -27.96 -4.82 -20.64
C ALA A 40 -28.91 -3.64 -20.96
N CYS A 41 -29.34 -2.89 -19.95
CA CYS A 41 -30.14 -1.67 -20.06
C CYS A 41 -29.66 -0.67 -19.00
N ALA A 42 -29.49 0.59 -19.39
CA ALA A 42 -28.83 1.59 -18.57
C ALA A 42 -29.29 3.02 -18.94
N PRO A 43 -29.49 3.96 -17.99
CA PRO A 43 -29.82 5.35 -18.30
C PRO A 43 -28.74 6.06 -19.13
N LEU A 44 -29.17 6.99 -19.98
CA LEU A 44 -28.28 7.85 -20.77
C LEU A 44 -27.51 8.82 -19.85
N ALA A 45 -26.31 9.25 -20.28
CA ALA A 45 -25.44 10.25 -19.63
C ALA A 45 -24.70 9.85 -18.33
N VAL A 46 -24.62 8.55 -18.00
CA VAL A 46 -23.76 8.04 -16.92
C VAL A 46 -22.69 7.10 -17.50
N PRO A 47 -21.38 7.28 -17.20
CA PRO A 47 -20.36 6.31 -17.58
C PRO A 47 -20.52 5.02 -16.76
N TYR A 48 -20.58 3.86 -17.44
CA TYR A 48 -20.70 2.56 -16.77
C TYR A 48 -19.32 1.92 -16.58
N VAL A 49 -19.08 1.47 -15.35
CA VAL A 49 -17.93 0.64 -15.01
C VAL A 49 -18.32 -0.83 -15.21
N PRO A 50 -17.57 -1.63 -15.98
CA PRO A 50 -17.84 -3.05 -16.14
C PRO A 50 -17.78 -3.81 -14.81
N PHE A 51 -18.73 -4.72 -14.56
CA PHE A 51 -18.75 -5.53 -13.33
C PHE A 51 -17.74 -6.67 -13.39
N GLN A 52 -17.00 -6.88 -12.30
CA GLN A 52 -16.07 -8.02 -12.16
C GLN A 52 -16.81 -9.37 -12.32
N GLN A 53 -16.14 -10.33 -12.95
CA GLN A 53 -16.69 -11.67 -13.17
C GLN A 53 -17.02 -12.40 -11.86
N LYS A 54 -17.89 -13.40 -11.92
CA LYS A 54 -18.12 -14.32 -10.81
C LYS A 54 -16.96 -15.32 -10.72
N ASN A 55 -16.33 -15.42 -9.56
CA ASN A 55 -15.17 -16.29 -9.30
C ASN A 55 -13.93 -16.02 -10.17
N PRO A 56 -13.40 -14.78 -10.21
CA PRO A 56 -12.21 -14.46 -10.97
C PRO A 56 -10.97 -15.12 -10.35
N LYS A 57 -9.88 -15.22 -11.13
CA LYS A 57 -8.58 -15.67 -10.61
C LYS A 57 -8.12 -14.76 -9.46
N ARG A 58 -7.41 -15.35 -8.50
CA ARG A 58 -6.90 -14.67 -7.32
C ARG A 58 -5.42 -14.94 -7.16
N TYR A 59 -4.67 -13.93 -6.72
CA TYR A 59 -3.30 -14.12 -6.27
C TYR A 59 -3.25 -14.98 -5.00
N PRO A 60 -2.14 -15.71 -4.76
CA PRO A 60 -1.86 -16.25 -3.45
C PRO A 60 -1.68 -15.11 -2.43
N GLN A 61 -1.93 -15.40 -1.15
CA GLN A 61 -2.05 -14.39 -0.08
C GLN A 61 -0.87 -13.40 -0.02
N GLN A 62 0.36 -13.89 -0.18
CA GLN A 62 1.57 -13.07 -0.08
C GLN A 62 1.76 -12.13 -1.29
N GLU A 63 1.32 -12.56 -2.47
CA GLU A 63 1.40 -11.77 -3.70
C GLU A 63 0.28 -10.73 -3.74
N ALA A 64 -0.94 -11.10 -3.32
CA ALA A 64 -2.05 -10.15 -3.17
C ALA A 64 -1.71 -8.98 -2.23
N LEU A 65 -1.04 -9.27 -1.11
CA LEU A 65 -0.55 -8.27 -0.16
C LEU A 65 0.50 -7.36 -0.83
N ALA A 66 1.35 -7.92 -1.67
CA ALA A 66 2.42 -7.18 -2.30
C ALA A 66 1.92 -6.25 -3.41
N THR A 67 0.95 -6.70 -4.20
CA THR A 67 0.38 -5.98 -5.34
C THR A 67 -0.73 -5.00 -4.92
N GLY A 68 -1.33 -5.21 -3.74
CA GLY A 68 -2.40 -4.35 -3.22
C GLY A 68 -3.79 -4.68 -3.76
N THR A 69 -3.93 -5.76 -4.51
CA THR A 69 -5.20 -6.32 -5.00
C THR A 69 -5.16 -7.83 -4.97
N LEU A 70 -6.30 -8.46 -4.65
CA LEU A 70 -6.44 -9.92 -4.72
C LEU A 70 -6.60 -10.43 -6.16
N PHE A 71 -6.97 -9.55 -7.09
CA PHE A 71 -7.42 -9.92 -8.43
C PHE A 71 -6.43 -9.42 -9.50
N PRO A 72 -5.76 -10.32 -10.25
CA PRO A 72 -4.80 -9.93 -11.28
C PRO A 72 -5.39 -9.02 -12.37
N GLY A 73 -6.66 -9.22 -12.74
CA GLY A 73 -7.34 -8.36 -13.72
C GLY A 73 -7.59 -6.92 -13.26
N LEU A 74 -7.43 -6.64 -11.97
CA LEU A 74 -7.50 -5.30 -11.38
C LEU A 74 -6.12 -4.75 -11.00
N ASP A 75 -5.04 -5.50 -11.25
CA ASP A 75 -3.67 -5.03 -11.12
C ASP A 75 -3.32 -4.16 -12.34
N LEU A 76 -3.93 -2.98 -12.37
CA LEU A 76 -3.72 -2.01 -13.43
C LEU A 76 -2.40 -1.29 -13.20
N PRO A 77 -1.57 -1.06 -14.24
CA PRO A 77 -0.35 -0.28 -14.14
C PRO A 77 -0.69 1.21 -13.98
N PHE A 78 -1.20 1.61 -12.82
CA PHE A 78 -1.34 3.01 -12.44
C PHE A 78 0.01 3.54 -12.00
N ARG A 79 0.89 3.87 -12.97
CA ARG A 79 2.20 4.51 -12.73
C ARG A 79 2.85 4.05 -11.41
N VAL A 80 2.87 2.74 -11.18
CA VAL A 80 3.43 2.17 -9.96
C VAL A 80 4.94 2.29 -10.10
N LYS A 81 5.46 3.42 -9.62
CA LYS A 81 6.80 3.44 -9.04
C LYS A 81 6.72 2.44 -7.89
N GLN A 82 7.39 1.30 -8.03
CA GLN A 82 7.47 0.20 -7.05
C GLN A 82 8.05 0.60 -5.68
N GLU A 83 8.13 1.90 -5.40
CA GLU A 83 8.97 2.55 -4.42
C GLU A 83 8.18 2.92 -3.16
N VAL A 84 6.84 2.84 -3.18
CA VAL A 84 5.99 3.23 -2.04
C VAL A 84 6.21 2.34 -0.81
N LYS A 85 6.67 1.10 -1.00
CA LYS A 85 6.97 0.19 0.12
C LYS A 85 8.19 0.60 0.96
N GLN A 86 9.02 1.52 0.49
CA GLN A 86 10.17 2.01 1.27
C GLN A 86 9.86 3.28 2.09
N ALA A 87 8.67 3.88 1.96
CA ALA A 87 8.31 5.10 2.69
C ALA A 87 7.82 4.84 4.14
N LEU A 88 7.56 3.58 4.49
CA LEU A 88 7.09 3.19 5.82
C LEU A 88 8.29 2.83 6.70
N GLY A 89 8.89 3.85 7.33
CA GLY A 89 9.94 3.67 8.33
C GLY A 89 10.68 4.97 8.65
N GLY A 90 11.00 5.16 9.93
CA GLY A 90 11.81 6.25 10.43
C GLY A 90 11.01 7.41 11.05
N PRO A 91 11.72 8.39 11.65
CA PRO A 91 11.11 9.38 12.53
C PRO A 91 10.01 10.26 11.90
N LEU A 92 10.14 10.61 10.60
CA LEU A 92 9.11 11.40 9.91
C LEU A 92 7.82 10.59 9.69
N ALA A 93 7.95 9.33 9.30
CA ALA A 93 6.80 8.45 9.07
C ALA A 93 6.04 8.18 10.38
N GLU A 94 6.76 8.01 11.49
CA GLU A 94 6.17 7.89 12.83
C GLU A 94 5.43 9.16 13.25
N LEU A 95 6.03 10.33 13.03
CA LEU A 95 5.38 11.62 13.31
C LEU A 95 4.09 11.80 12.49
N GLN A 96 4.13 11.52 11.18
CA GLN A 96 2.96 11.61 10.32
C GLN A 96 1.85 10.63 10.73
N ALA A 97 2.20 9.44 11.21
CA ALA A 97 1.23 8.50 11.74
C ALA A 97 0.54 9.02 13.01
N LEU A 98 1.28 9.67 13.91
CA LEU A 98 0.73 10.33 15.09
C LEU A 98 -0.20 11.48 14.70
N GLU A 99 0.21 12.33 13.76
CA GLU A 99 -0.63 13.43 13.24
C GLU A 99 -1.93 12.92 12.60
N PHE A 100 -1.88 11.79 11.90
CA PHE A 100 -3.06 11.13 11.34
C PHE A 100 -4.02 10.65 12.45
N VAL A 101 -3.51 9.97 13.47
CA VAL A 101 -4.34 9.49 14.60
C VAL A 101 -5.01 10.66 15.33
N LEU A 102 -4.30 11.76 15.53
CA LEU A 102 -4.86 12.97 16.13
C LEU A 102 -5.99 13.56 15.29
N LEU A 103 -5.82 13.63 13.97
CA LEU A 103 -6.87 14.13 13.07
C LEU A 103 -8.13 13.28 13.16
N GLU A 104 -7.99 11.95 13.11
CA GLU A 104 -9.13 11.02 13.16
C GLU A 104 -9.86 11.10 14.51
N LEU A 105 -9.12 11.15 15.63
CA LEU A 105 -9.71 11.27 16.96
C LEU A 105 -10.42 12.62 17.16
N ALA A 106 -9.86 13.72 16.63
CA ALA A 106 -10.54 15.03 16.65
C ALA A 106 -11.88 14.97 15.89
N LEU A 107 -11.87 14.39 14.69
CA LEU A 107 -13.08 14.27 13.88
C LEU A 107 -14.14 13.37 14.54
N TYR A 108 -13.72 12.32 15.25
CA TYR A 108 -14.63 11.49 16.05
C TYR A 108 -15.26 12.32 17.19
N LEU A 109 -14.43 13.05 17.95
CA LEU A 109 -14.86 13.86 19.08
C LEU A 109 -15.80 15.02 18.68
N ASP A 110 -15.71 15.54 17.46
CA ASP A 110 -16.66 16.53 16.92
C ASP A 110 -18.12 16.04 16.98
N THR A 111 -18.33 14.72 16.95
CA THR A 111 -19.66 14.09 17.01
C THR A 111 -19.95 13.36 18.32
N HIS A 112 -18.92 13.11 19.14
CA HIS A 112 -18.99 12.37 20.42
C HIS A 112 -18.27 13.15 21.53
N ALA A 113 -18.72 14.38 21.77
CA ALA A 113 -18.02 15.32 22.66
C ALA A 113 -17.96 14.90 24.15
N ASP A 114 -18.81 13.96 24.57
CA ASP A 114 -18.88 13.42 25.93
C ASP A 114 -18.08 12.12 26.14
N ASP A 115 -17.42 11.61 25.08
CA ASP A 115 -16.57 10.42 25.15
C ASP A 115 -15.21 10.74 25.80
N SER A 116 -15.17 10.63 27.13
CA SER A 116 -13.96 10.90 27.92
C SER A 116 -12.80 9.93 27.65
N GLU A 117 -13.08 8.72 27.16
CA GLU A 117 -12.04 7.73 26.85
C GLU A 117 -11.33 8.10 25.55
N ALA A 118 -12.10 8.46 24.51
CA ALA A 118 -11.54 8.97 23.26
C ALA A 118 -10.74 10.26 23.46
N PHE A 119 -11.19 11.14 24.37
CA PHE A 119 -10.43 12.34 24.72
C PHE A 119 -9.12 12.02 25.44
N ALA A 120 -9.10 11.05 26.36
CA ALA A 120 -7.88 10.62 27.04
C ALA A 120 -6.86 10.03 26.03
N LEU A 121 -7.33 9.25 25.06
CA LEU A 121 -6.48 8.76 23.95
C LEU A 121 -5.93 9.91 23.12
N TYR A 122 -6.76 10.89 22.77
CA TYR A 122 -6.32 12.08 22.04
C TYR A 122 -5.19 12.81 22.79
N GLN A 123 -5.34 13.00 24.10
CA GLN A 123 -4.31 13.63 24.94
C GLN A 123 -3.00 12.83 24.94
N GLN A 124 -3.08 11.51 25.08
CA GLN A 124 -1.91 10.63 25.06
C GLN A 124 -1.15 10.75 23.72
N TYR A 125 -1.87 10.65 22.60
CA TYR A 125 -1.25 10.77 21.27
C TYR A 125 -0.72 12.18 21.01
N ALA A 126 -1.36 13.22 21.55
CA ALA A 126 -0.90 14.61 21.40
C ALA A 126 0.43 14.84 22.11
N ASP A 127 0.62 14.21 23.27
CA ASP A 127 1.91 14.28 23.97
C ASP A 127 3.00 13.45 23.26
N MET A 128 2.65 12.30 22.68
CA MET A 128 3.58 11.51 21.85
C MET A 128 4.00 12.26 20.59
N GLU A 129 3.04 12.87 19.89
CA GLU A 129 3.27 13.69 18.70
C GLU A 129 4.20 14.86 19.02
N ARG A 130 3.95 15.59 20.11
CA ARG A 130 4.79 16.72 20.52
C ARG A 130 6.24 16.29 20.77
N GLN A 131 6.44 15.15 21.42
CA GLN A 131 7.78 14.60 21.68
C GLN A 131 8.47 14.14 20.39
N ALA A 132 7.75 13.44 19.51
CA ALA A 132 8.25 12.99 18.22
C ALA A 132 8.65 14.18 17.34
N ARG A 133 7.81 15.23 17.28
CA ARG A 133 8.08 16.48 16.57
C ARG A 133 9.33 17.16 17.11
N ALA A 134 9.42 17.34 18.43
CA ALA A 134 10.60 17.97 19.04
C ALA A 134 11.89 17.19 18.74
N SER A 135 11.85 15.86 18.84
CA SER A 135 13.00 15.01 18.49
C SER A 135 13.35 15.08 17.00
N TYR A 136 12.35 15.19 16.13
CA TYR A 136 12.55 15.31 14.70
C TYR A 136 13.17 16.66 14.34
N GLU A 137 12.60 17.76 14.85
CA GLU A 137 13.04 19.13 14.55
C GLU A 137 14.43 19.42 15.12
N ALA A 138 14.80 18.82 16.25
CA ALA A 138 16.15 18.96 16.83
C ALA A 138 17.28 18.48 15.90
N VAL A 139 16.98 17.53 15.00
CA VAL A 139 17.96 16.95 14.07
C VAL A 139 17.80 17.49 12.66
N ASN A 140 16.55 17.73 12.23
CA ASN A 140 16.22 18.03 10.83
C ASN A 140 15.84 19.50 10.58
N GLY A 141 15.71 20.31 11.64
CA GLY A 141 15.21 21.68 11.56
C GLY A 141 13.69 21.76 11.66
N PRO A 142 13.15 22.98 11.76
CA PRO A 142 11.73 23.21 12.04
C PRO A 142 10.81 22.75 10.91
N LEU A 143 9.71 22.07 11.26
CA LEU A 143 8.71 21.57 10.31
C LEU A 143 7.64 22.61 9.94
N THR A 144 7.48 23.63 10.79
CA THR A 144 6.47 24.68 10.60
C THR A 144 7.09 26.07 10.70
N ARG A 145 6.53 27.05 9.97
CA ARG A 145 6.95 28.45 10.09
C ARG A 145 6.80 29.00 11.52
N SER A 146 5.83 28.50 12.27
CA SER A 146 5.64 28.82 13.69
C SER A 146 6.76 28.27 14.58
N ALA A 147 7.34 27.12 14.23
CA ALA A 147 8.52 26.60 14.91
C ALA A 147 9.77 27.45 14.57
N VAL A 148 9.90 27.90 13.32
CA VAL A 148 10.97 28.84 12.90
C VAL A 148 10.86 30.18 13.62
N ALA A 149 9.65 30.67 13.89
CA ALA A 149 9.50 31.90 14.66
C ALA A 149 10.10 31.80 16.08
N GLN A 150 10.33 30.59 16.57
CA GLN A 150 11.02 30.30 17.82
C GLN A 150 12.51 30.01 17.63
N SER A 151 12.98 29.77 16.39
CA SER A 151 14.40 29.76 16.06
C SER A 151 14.91 31.19 15.91
N GLY A 152 16.08 31.48 16.45
CA GLY A 152 16.65 32.84 16.44
C GLY A 152 17.01 33.37 15.04
N ASP A 153 16.82 32.56 13.98
CA ASP A 153 17.14 32.86 12.60
C ASP A 153 16.14 32.20 11.64
N TRP A 154 15.66 32.97 10.65
CA TRP A 154 14.79 32.49 9.56
C TRP A 154 15.52 31.55 8.60
N MET A 155 16.85 31.63 8.50
CA MET A 155 17.65 30.76 7.65
C MET A 155 17.50 29.27 8.01
N GLU A 156 17.12 28.95 9.24
CA GLU A 156 16.84 27.57 9.66
C GLU A 156 15.68 26.93 8.88
N TRP A 157 14.69 27.72 8.43
CA TRP A 157 13.60 27.25 7.57
C TRP A 157 14.06 26.90 6.15
N LEU A 158 15.08 27.61 5.65
CA LEU A 158 15.55 27.49 4.27
C LEU A 158 16.66 26.46 4.11
N LYS A 159 17.08 25.81 5.20
CA LYS A 159 18.20 24.88 5.23
C LYS A 159 17.79 23.52 4.63
N ASN A 160 18.61 23.02 3.71
CA ASN A 160 18.48 21.67 3.13
C ASN A 160 19.20 20.61 4.01
N PRO A 161 18.84 19.33 3.90
CA PRO A 161 17.78 18.76 3.06
C PRO A 161 16.39 18.91 3.68
N TRP A 162 15.36 19.10 2.85
CA TRP A 162 13.98 19.15 3.34
C TRP A 162 13.50 17.76 3.80
N PRO A 163 12.55 17.69 4.75
CA PRO A 163 11.96 16.42 5.21
C PRO A 163 11.44 15.50 4.09
N TRP A 164 10.98 16.07 2.99
CA TRP A 164 10.48 15.37 1.80
C TRP A 164 11.51 15.23 0.67
N GLU A 165 12.71 15.79 0.83
CA GLU A 165 13.79 15.69 -0.15
C GLU A 165 14.41 14.30 -0.06
N GLN A 166 14.02 13.44 -0.98
CA GLN A 166 14.68 12.15 -1.16
C GLN A 166 16.10 12.44 -1.62
N MET A 167 17.10 12.03 -0.83
CA MET A 167 18.49 12.11 -1.29
C MET A 167 18.64 11.23 -2.53
N GLU A 168 18.71 11.85 -3.71
CA GLU A 168 19.13 11.16 -4.92
C GLU A 168 20.55 10.61 -4.72
N GLY A 169 20.65 9.30 -4.45
CA GLY A 169 21.90 8.54 -4.60
C GLY A 169 22.83 8.43 -3.39
N GLY A 170 22.34 8.15 -2.18
CA GLY A 170 23.24 7.82 -1.06
C GLY A 170 22.57 7.02 0.06
N SER A 171 22.98 5.76 0.21
CA SER A 171 22.65 4.93 1.36
C SER A 171 23.06 5.62 2.67
N ARG A 172 22.25 5.44 3.72
CA ARG A 172 22.67 5.68 5.11
C ARG A 172 23.81 4.74 5.49
#